data_AF-A0A2T3B683-F1
#
_entry.id   AF-A0A2T3B683-F1
#
_cell.length_a   1.000
_cell.length_b   1.000
_cell.length_c   1.000
_cell.angle_alpha   90.00
_cell.angle_beta   90.00
_cell.angle_gamma   90.00
#
_symmetry.space_group_name_H-M   'P 1'
#
loop_
_entity.id
_entity.type
_entity.pdbx_description
1 polymer ?
#
loop_
_entity_poly.entity_id
_entity_poly.type
_entity_poly.pdbx_seq_one_letter_code
_entity_poly.pdbx_strand_id
1 'polypeptide(L)'
;MDIDLSEKRELPGEASPEEDLDAHRAPPQDLKDVFKRYRRATVSPEDLAQVEDSACLREPEWSLQRHIGQDCLNELFECFHGPSDGKLVSLCPQLSEYQNRMQNASIYQSNVIPGLFVIPSFLPTDIQLTLLSRLLLRDLSNPAHKTNLHLHYDIQYPPPGESFFIHPRESIVFTPKEPEKHPALSMERAFERKLRWITLGGQYDWTNKVYPEESPPDFPEDIARLLKGVFADMEPQAAIVNIYSAGDTLSLHRDVSEETNRGLVSISLGCDGLFIIGLRDSNDPSDPRASRYHTLRLRSGDAVYMSEKARYAWHGVPKIISGTVPKLLDSWPGAQFPSWQDYRFMHDKRVNLNVRQMREISRN
;
A
#
# COMPACT_ATOMS: atom_id res chain seq x y z
N MET A 1 2.92 -25.93 5.59
CA MET A 1 4.39 -25.88 5.71
C MET A 1 4.70 -24.40 5.77
N ASP A 2 4.90 -23.87 6.97
CA ASP A 2 4.93 -22.42 7.22
C ASP A 2 6.07 -21.75 6.44
N ILE A 3 5.76 -20.65 5.76
CA ILE A 3 6.76 -19.81 5.08
C ILE A 3 7.44 -18.96 6.15
N ASP A 4 8.43 -19.56 6.82
CA ASP A 4 9.20 -18.89 7.85
C ASP A 4 10.25 -17.97 7.21
N LEU A 5 10.07 -16.65 7.30
CA LEU A 5 11.10 -15.65 6.99
C LEU A 5 12.14 -15.52 8.12
N SER A 6 11.94 -16.20 9.25
CA SER A 6 12.82 -16.16 10.41
C SER A 6 13.74 -17.39 10.48
N GLU A 7 14.87 -17.34 9.77
CA GLU A 7 16.02 -18.10 10.29
C GLU A 7 16.41 -17.46 11.63
N LYS A 8 16.17 -18.20 12.72
CA LYS A 8 16.68 -17.88 14.06
C LYS A 8 18.20 -17.71 14.00
N ARG A 9 18.67 -16.48 13.85
CA ARG A 9 20.01 -16.08 14.27
C ARG A 9 19.95 -15.68 15.73
N GLU A 10 20.81 -16.30 16.53
CA GLU A 10 21.11 -15.86 17.89
C GLU A 10 21.37 -14.35 17.89
N LEU A 11 20.65 -13.62 18.74
CA LEU A 11 20.80 -12.18 18.95
C LEU A 11 22.24 -11.87 19.39
N PRO A 12 23.07 -11.20 18.58
CA PRO A 12 24.33 -10.65 19.06
C PRO A 12 24.10 -9.18 19.43
N GLY A 13 24.10 -8.92 20.74
CA GLY A 13 24.49 -7.62 21.29
C GLY A 13 23.42 -6.53 21.29
N GLU A 14 23.11 -6.07 22.50
CA GLU A 14 22.62 -4.74 22.89
C GLU A 14 22.15 -3.82 21.75
N ALA A 15 20.85 -3.51 21.77
CA ALA A 15 20.28 -2.40 21.03
C ALA A 15 21.16 -1.16 21.18
N SER A 16 21.70 -0.68 20.06
CA SER A 16 22.30 0.65 19.97
C SER A 16 21.29 1.68 20.52
N PRO A 17 21.75 2.72 21.25
CA PRO A 17 20.89 3.60 22.02
C PRO A 17 19.76 4.12 21.15
N GLU A 18 18.52 3.99 21.66
CA GLU A 18 17.28 4.40 21.02
C GLU A 18 17.48 5.62 20.11
N GLU A 19 17.52 5.40 18.80
CA GLU A 19 17.35 6.50 17.86
C GLU A 19 15.95 7.05 18.13
N ASP A 20 15.86 8.19 18.79
CA ASP A 20 14.61 8.89 19.11
C ASP A 20 13.60 8.81 17.93
N LEU A 21 12.62 7.91 18.07
CA LEU A 21 11.63 7.54 17.06
C LEU A 21 10.48 8.56 17.07
N ASP A 22 10.80 9.83 16.86
CA ASP A 22 9.80 10.89 16.81
C ASP A 22 9.09 10.99 15.44
N ALA A 23 7.77 10.83 15.42
CA ALA A 23 6.90 10.99 14.24
C ALA A 23 6.88 12.43 13.67
N HIS A 24 7.38 13.42 14.42
CA HIS A 24 7.45 14.83 14.03
C HIS A 24 8.83 15.26 13.54
N ARG A 25 9.85 14.39 13.67
CA ARG A 25 11.20 14.69 13.21
C ARG A 25 11.21 15.02 11.72
N ALA A 26 12.08 15.95 11.33
CA ALA A 26 12.25 16.28 9.92
C ALA A 26 13.15 15.25 9.21
N PRO A 27 12.85 14.87 7.96
CA PRO A 27 13.72 14.00 7.17
C PRO A 27 15.11 14.62 6.94
N PRO A 28 16.17 13.81 6.75
CA PRO A 28 17.49 14.24 6.31
C PRO A 28 17.45 15.12 5.05
N GLN A 29 18.37 16.08 4.94
CA GLN A 29 18.34 17.10 3.88
C GLN A 29 18.68 16.54 2.51
N ASP A 30 19.67 15.64 2.45
CA ASP A 30 20.02 14.86 1.26
C ASP A 30 18.83 14.06 0.70
N LEU A 31 18.09 13.33 1.55
CA LEU A 31 16.88 12.61 1.13
C LEU A 31 15.80 13.57 0.61
N LYS A 32 15.62 14.72 1.25
CA LYS A 32 14.70 15.77 0.75
C LYS A 32 15.10 16.28 -0.63
N ASP A 33 16.39 16.39 -0.90
CA ASP A 33 16.90 16.86 -2.19
C ASP A 33 16.69 15.81 -3.29
N VAL A 34 16.90 14.52 -2.97
CA VAL A 34 16.52 13.39 -3.85
C VAL A 34 15.01 13.41 -4.13
N PHE A 35 14.18 13.59 -3.10
CA PHE A 35 12.73 13.67 -3.25
C PHE A 35 12.30 14.83 -4.16
N LYS A 36 12.86 16.03 -3.96
CA LYS A 36 12.57 17.20 -4.79
C LYS A 36 12.97 17.00 -6.25
N ARG A 37 14.10 16.32 -6.50
CA ARG A 37 14.55 15.98 -7.86
C ARG A 37 13.49 15.14 -8.57
N TYR A 38 13.08 14.01 -8.00
CA TYR A 38 12.13 13.11 -8.66
C TYR A 38 10.70 13.65 -8.71
N ARG A 39 10.30 14.49 -7.75
CA ARG A 39 9.01 15.19 -7.82
C ARG A 39 8.90 16.07 -9.07
N ARG A 40 10.02 16.67 -9.50
CA ARG A 40 10.10 17.56 -10.67
C ARG A 40 10.46 16.82 -11.96
N ALA A 41 10.81 15.55 -11.89
CA ALA A 41 11.22 14.76 -13.04
C ALA A 41 10.10 14.67 -14.08
N THR A 42 10.50 14.70 -15.35
CA THR A 42 9.64 14.47 -16.52
C THR A 42 9.43 12.98 -16.80
N VAL A 43 10.20 12.11 -16.13
CA VAL A 43 10.18 10.65 -16.31
C VAL A 43 10.76 10.25 -17.68
N SER A 44 11.69 11.06 -18.20
CA SER A 44 12.49 10.70 -19.36
C SER A 44 13.43 9.52 -19.03
N PRO A 45 13.97 8.80 -20.04
CA PRO A 45 14.99 7.79 -19.81
C PRO A 45 16.19 8.30 -18.99
N GLU A 46 16.56 9.57 -19.17
CA GLU A 46 17.63 10.24 -18.43
C GLU A 46 17.26 10.45 -16.95
N ASP A 47 16.02 10.90 -16.67
CA ASP A 47 15.51 11.04 -15.31
C ASP A 47 15.47 9.70 -14.57
N LEU A 48 15.11 8.64 -15.29
CA LEU A 48 14.98 7.28 -14.76
C LEU A 48 16.28 6.48 -14.75
N ALA A 49 17.37 6.99 -15.32
CA ALA A 49 18.64 6.24 -15.42
C ALA A 49 19.23 5.83 -14.06
N GLN A 50 18.92 6.59 -13.00
CA GLN A 50 19.35 6.32 -11.62
C GLN A 50 18.25 5.69 -10.76
N VAL A 51 17.09 5.37 -11.37
CA VAL A 51 15.99 4.70 -10.68
C VAL A 51 16.16 3.20 -10.86
N GLU A 52 16.08 2.49 -9.75
CA GLU A 52 16.14 1.04 -9.73
C GLU A 52 14.76 0.47 -10.06
N ASP A 53 14.64 -0.23 -11.18
CA ASP A 53 13.38 -0.84 -11.60
C ASP A 53 13.17 -2.16 -10.84
N SER A 54 12.03 -2.30 -10.15
CA SER A 54 11.70 -3.49 -9.37
C SER A 54 11.73 -4.77 -10.21
N ALA A 55 11.45 -4.68 -11.52
CA ALA A 55 11.49 -5.84 -12.41
C ALA A 55 12.92 -6.30 -12.76
N CYS A 56 13.95 -5.53 -12.40
CA CYS A 56 15.33 -5.72 -12.83
C CYS A 56 16.34 -5.60 -11.67
N LEU A 57 15.93 -5.90 -10.43
CA LEU A 57 16.79 -5.89 -9.25
C LEU A 57 17.92 -6.91 -9.37
N ARG A 58 19.13 -6.50 -9.01
CA ARG A 58 20.36 -7.28 -9.19
C ARG A 58 21.48 -6.79 -8.28
N GLU A 59 22.52 -7.61 -8.19
CA GLU A 59 23.77 -7.28 -7.51
C GLU A 59 24.44 -6.05 -8.16
N PRO A 60 25.20 -5.24 -7.39
CA PRO A 60 25.54 -5.44 -5.98
C PRO A 60 24.52 -4.87 -4.96
N GLU A 61 23.55 -4.06 -5.39
CA GLU A 61 22.62 -3.40 -4.47
C GLU A 61 21.55 -4.35 -3.92
N TRP A 62 21.22 -5.41 -4.67
CA TRP A 62 20.20 -6.38 -4.32
C TRP A 62 20.69 -7.81 -4.46
N SER A 63 20.40 -8.61 -3.44
CA SER A 63 20.60 -10.06 -3.47
C SER A 63 19.28 -10.79 -3.54
N LEU A 64 19.18 -11.77 -4.45
CA LEU A 64 18.08 -12.73 -4.46
C LEU A 64 18.20 -13.61 -3.20
N GLN A 65 17.23 -13.50 -2.30
CA GLN A 65 17.24 -14.30 -1.06
C GLN A 65 16.64 -15.68 -1.30
N ARG A 66 15.42 -15.72 -1.84
CA ARG A 66 14.68 -16.97 -2.06
C ARG A 66 13.54 -16.80 -3.06
N HIS A 67 12.94 -17.93 -3.39
CA HIS A 67 11.70 -17.99 -4.15
C HIS A 67 10.54 -18.45 -3.27
N ILE A 68 9.35 -17.89 -3.49
CA ILE A 68 8.09 -18.47 -3.03
C ILE A 68 7.62 -19.45 -4.11
N GLY A 69 7.41 -20.70 -3.73
CA GLY A 69 7.01 -21.75 -4.66
C GLY A 69 5.64 -21.48 -5.28
N GLN A 70 5.50 -21.73 -6.58
CA GLN A 70 4.25 -21.57 -7.32
C GLN A 70 3.05 -22.28 -6.69
N ASP A 71 3.23 -23.49 -6.14
CA ASP A 71 2.12 -24.28 -5.60
C ASP A 71 1.54 -23.61 -4.36
N CYS A 72 2.41 -23.05 -3.52
CA CYS A 72 2.00 -22.29 -2.34
C CYS A 72 1.30 -20.98 -2.72
N LEU A 73 1.83 -20.26 -3.71
CA LEU A 73 1.19 -19.04 -4.21
C LEU A 73 -0.19 -19.34 -4.82
N ASN A 74 -0.30 -20.41 -5.62
CA ASN A 74 -1.56 -20.80 -6.23
C ASN A 74 -2.60 -21.17 -5.17
N GLU A 75 -2.24 -21.94 -4.14
CA GLU A 75 -3.15 -22.27 -3.02
C GLU A 75 -3.62 -21.01 -2.28
N LEU A 76 -2.71 -20.08 -1.98
CA LEU A 76 -3.05 -18.81 -1.33
C LEU A 76 -3.98 -17.96 -2.19
N PHE A 77 -3.72 -17.88 -3.49
CA PHE A 77 -4.49 -17.10 -4.46
C PHE A 77 -5.85 -17.72 -4.76
N GLU A 78 -5.96 -19.04 -4.84
CA GLU A 78 -7.24 -19.75 -4.94
C GLU A 78 -8.10 -19.50 -3.69
N CYS A 79 -7.49 -19.60 -2.50
CA CYS A 79 -8.16 -19.26 -1.24
C CYS A 79 -8.58 -17.79 -1.19
N PHE A 80 -7.75 -16.88 -1.71
CA PHE A 80 -8.08 -15.46 -1.77
C PHE A 80 -9.19 -15.17 -2.78
N HIS A 81 -9.21 -15.81 -3.95
CA HIS A 81 -10.27 -15.64 -4.95
C HIS A 81 -11.58 -16.32 -4.61
N GLY A 82 -11.54 -17.33 -3.73
CA GLY A 82 -12.72 -18.06 -3.28
C GLY A 82 -13.85 -17.12 -2.83
N PRO A 83 -15.10 -17.62 -2.82
CA PRO A 83 -16.27 -16.81 -2.50
C PRO A 83 -16.06 -16.13 -1.14
N SER A 84 -15.87 -14.81 -1.15
CA SER A 84 -16.04 -13.99 0.05
C SER A 84 -17.52 -13.98 0.42
N ASP A 85 -17.85 -13.87 1.70
CA ASP A 85 -19.22 -13.85 2.25
C ASP A 85 -20.10 -12.65 1.83
N GLY A 86 -20.21 -12.33 0.53
CA GLY A 86 -20.99 -11.19 0.04
C GLY A 86 -21.33 -11.23 -1.45
N LYS A 87 -22.57 -10.83 -1.77
CA LYS A 87 -23.13 -10.67 -3.14
C LYS A 87 -22.31 -9.72 -4.04
N LEU A 88 -21.48 -8.85 -3.47
CA LEU A 88 -20.72 -7.84 -4.23
C LEU A 88 -19.57 -8.42 -5.06
N VAL A 89 -18.95 -9.52 -4.63
CA VAL A 89 -17.80 -10.11 -5.35
C VAL A 89 -18.24 -10.94 -6.56
N SER A 90 -19.50 -11.40 -6.61
CA SER A 90 -20.04 -12.02 -7.84
C SER A 90 -20.21 -11.03 -9.00
N LEU A 91 -20.09 -9.72 -8.75
CA LEU A 91 -20.02 -8.67 -9.77
C LEU A 91 -18.59 -8.37 -10.23
N CYS A 92 -17.56 -8.93 -9.58
CA CYS A 92 -16.22 -8.89 -10.14
C CYS A 92 -16.23 -9.69 -11.46
N PRO A 93 -15.44 -9.30 -12.48
CA PRO A 93 -15.39 -10.06 -13.72
C PRO A 93 -15.07 -11.50 -13.35
N GLN A 94 -15.96 -12.44 -13.70
CA GLN A 94 -15.60 -13.84 -13.71
C GLN A 94 -14.53 -13.96 -14.78
N LEU A 95 -13.27 -13.90 -14.38
CA LEU A 95 -12.15 -14.19 -15.26
C LEU A 95 -12.29 -15.68 -15.56
N SER A 96 -13.02 -15.99 -16.63
CA SER A 96 -13.48 -17.32 -16.99
C SER A 96 -12.35 -18.30 -17.31
N GLU A 97 -11.11 -17.87 -17.19
CA GLU A 97 -9.92 -18.69 -17.39
C GLU A 97 -8.83 -18.23 -16.42
N TYR A 98 -8.66 -18.97 -15.32
CA TYR A 98 -7.48 -18.93 -14.45
C TYR A 98 -6.28 -19.48 -15.23
N GLN A 99 -5.85 -18.76 -16.28
CA GLN A 99 -4.93 -19.31 -17.28
C GLN A 99 -3.45 -19.03 -17.01
N ASN A 100 -3.13 -18.15 -16.06
CA ASN A 100 -1.75 -17.92 -15.67
C ASN A 100 -1.51 -18.56 -14.30
N ARG A 101 -1.11 -19.83 -14.30
CA ARG A 101 -0.42 -20.39 -13.13
C ARG A 101 0.78 -19.49 -12.87
N MET A 102 0.83 -18.91 -11.67
CA MET A 102 1.95 -18.09 -11.27
C MET A 102 3.23 -18.92 -11.34
N GLN A 103 4.30 -18.28 -11.80
CA GLN A 103 5.64 -18.81 -11.61
C GLN A 103 6.08 -18.48 -10.19
N ASN A 104 7.20 -19.06 -9.76
CA ASN A 104 7.80 -18.73 -8.48
C ASN A 104 7.99 -17.21 -8.33
N ALA A 105 7.63 -16.64 -7.18
CA ALA A 105 7.91 -15.23 -6.89
C ALA A 105 9.30 -15.09 -6.27
N SER A 106 10.13 -14.21 -6.80
CA SER A 106 11.47 -13.93 -6.27
C SER A 106 11.42 -12.87 -5.17
N ILE A 107 12.09 -13.13 -4.05
CA ILE A 107 12.27 -12.16 -2.97
C ILE A 107 13.69 -11.61 -3.04
N TYR A 108 13.81 -10.31 -3.30
CA TYR A 108 15.09 -9.60 -3.29
C TYR A 108 15.23 -8.82 -1.98
N GLN A 109 16.42 -8.85 -1.40
CA GLN A 109 16.79 -8.04 -0.24
C GLN A 109 17.79 -6.98 -0.64
N SER A 110 17.65 -5.79 -0.08
CA SER A 110 18.62 -4.72 -0.24
C SER A 110 19.89 -5.01 0.58
N ASN A 111 21.04 -4.88 -0.07
CA ASN A 111 22.35 -4.91 0.57
C ASN A 111 22.73 -3.56 1.20
N VAL A 112 21.97 -2.51 0.88
CA VAL A 112 22.18 -1.13 1.34
C VAL A 112 21.31 -0.81 2.57
N ILE A 113 20.07 -1.30 2.61
CA ILE A 113 19.08 -1.04 3.66
C ILE A 113 18.66 -2.38 4.29
N PRO A 114 19.21 -2.74 5.48
CA PRO A 114 18.84 -3.97 6.17
C PRO A 114 17.34 -4.04 6.50
N GLY A 115 16.74 -5.20 6.26
CA GLY A 115 15.31 -5.45 6.44
C GLY A 115 14.41 -4.93 5.31
N LEU A 116 14.96 -4.40 4.22
CA LEU A 116 14.18 -4.01 3.04
C LEU A 116 14.12 -5.16 2.03
N PHE A 117 12.91 -5.62 1.73
CA PHE A 117 12.66 -6.63 0.73
C PHE A 117 11.70 -6.14 -0.35
N VAL A 118 11.90 -6.61 -1.57
CA VAL A 118 11.01 -6.36 -2.72
C VAL A 118 10.65 -7.69 -3.36
N ILE A 119 9.37 -7.88 -3.64
CA ILE A 119 8.81 -9.03 -4.35
C ILE A 119 8.18 -8.50 -5.64
N PRO A 120 8.93 -8.46 -6.76
CA PRO A 120 8.43 -7.94 -8.02
C PRO A 120 7.31 -8.83 -8.57
N SER A 121 6.26 -8.22 -9.12
CA SER A 121 5.11 -8.93 -9.70
C SER A 121 4.51 -9.98 -8.75
N PHE A 122 4.48 -9.68 -7.44
CA PHE A 122 3.96 -10.56 -6.41
C PHE A 122 2.51 -10.98 -6.68
N LEU A 123 1.65 -10.03 -7.03
CA LEU A 123 0.25 -10.31 -7.34
C LEU A 123 0.04 -10.44 -8.84
N PRO A 124 -0.47 -11.56 -9.36
CA PRO A 124 -0.93 -11.64 -10.74
C PRO A 124 -2.17 -10.75 -10.96
N THR A 125 -2.41 -10.37 -12.21
CA THR A 125 -3.39 -9.33 -12.57
C THR A 125 -4.82 -9.62 -12.09
N ASP A 126 -5.21 -10.88 -12.08
CA ASP A 126 -6.50 -11.35 -11.56
C ASP A 126 -6.62 -11.13 -10.05
N ILE A 127 -5.58 -11.47 -9.28
CA ILE A 127 -5.52 -11.20 -7.84
C ILE A 127 -5.48 -9.70 -7.56
N GLN A 128 -4.79 -8.92 -8.40
CA GLN A 128 -4.82 -7.47 -8.33
C GLN A 128 -6.25 -6.92 -8.49
N LEU A 129 -7.03 -7.43 -9.45
CA LEU A 129 -8.43 -7.03 -9.66
C LEU A 129 -9.33 -7.42 -8.48
N THR A 130 -9.14 -8.61 -7.91
CA THR A 130 -9.90 -9.06 -6.74
C THR A 130 -9.57 -8.21 -5.51
N LEU A 131 -8.29 -7.94 -5.25
CA LEU A 131 -7.87 -7.07 -4.16
C LEU A 131 -8.43 -5.66 -4.36
N LEU A 132 -8.27 -5.08 -5.54
CA LEU A 132 -8.81 -3.75 -5.86
C LEU A 132 -10.33 -3.68 -5.63
N SER A 133 -11.05 -4.70 -6.07
CA SER A 133 -12.51 -4.77 -5.92
C SER A 133 -12.94 -4.91 -4.47
N ARG A 134 -12.21 -5.68 -3.65
CA ARG A 134 -12.46 -5.74 -2.20
C ARG A 134 -12.24 -4.40 -1.53
N LEU A 135 -11.11 -3.76 -1.80
CA LEU A 135 -10.78 -2.45 -1.23
C LEU A 135 -11.79 -1.36 -1.60
N LEU A 136 -12.19 -1.29 -2.87
CA LEU A 136 -13.00 -0.17 -3.38
C LEU A 136 -14.50 -0.43 -3.47
N LEU A 137 -14.93 -1.69 -3.62
CA LEU A 137 -16.36 -2.02 -3.65
C LEU A 137 -16.88 -2.38 -2.27
N ARG A 138 -16.16 -3.25 -1.54
CA ARG A 138 -16.60 -3.74 -0.22
C ARG A 138 -16.14 -2.81 0.89
N ASP A 139 -14.83 -2.62 1.03
CA ASP A 139 -14.25 -2.00 2.22
C ASP A 139 -14.48 -0.48 2.26
N LEU A 140 -14.37 0.21 1.12
CA LEU A 140 -14.74 1.63 1.01
C LEU A 140 -16.21 1.87 1.39
N SER A 141 -17.09 0.90 1.12
CA SER A 141 -18.54 0.99 1.38
C SER A 141 -18.93 0.56 2.79
N ASN A 142 -17.96 0.16 3.62
CA ASN A 142 -18.18 -0.16 5.03
C ASN A 142 -18.04 1.09 5.90
N PRO A 143 -19.10 1.55 6.60
CA PRO A 143 -19.03 2.75 7.45
C PRO A 143 -18.15 2.60 8.69
N ALA A 144 -17.73 1.38 9.04
CA ALA A 144 -16.76 1.16 10.12
C ALA A 144 -15.35 1.64 9.73
N HIS A 145 -15.04 1.70 8.44
CA HIS A 145 -13.75 2.17 7.94
C HIS A 145 -13.79 3.66 7.62
N LYS A 146 -12.75 4.40 8.03
CA LYS A 146 -12.66 5.83 7.78
C LYS A 146 -11.94 6.13 6.47
N THR A 147 -12.17 7.34 5.98
CA THR A 147 -11.54 7.94 4.80
C THR A 147 -11.19 9.39 5.10
N ASN A 148 -10.36 10.00 4.27
CA ASN A 148 -10.03 11.42 4.39
C ASN A 148 -11.25 12.35 4.26
N LEU A 149 -12.35 11.89 3.65
CA LEU A 149 -13.57 12.67 3.49
C LEU A 149 -14.27 12.90 4.84
N HIS A 150 -14.16 11.97 5.78
CA HIS A 150 -14.78 12.08 7.11
C HIS A 150 -14.27 13.28 7.93
N LEU A 151 -13.12 13.84 7.58
CA LEU A 151 -12.59 15.04 8.24
C LEU A 151 -13.48 16.27 8.01
N HIS A 152 -14.15 16.34 6.85
CA HIS A 152 -14.88 17.54 6.43
C HIS A 152 -16.32 17.28 5.99
N TYR A 153 -16.71 16.02 5.82
CA TYR A 153 -18.00 15.63 5.28
C TYR A 153 -18.67 14.55 6.15
N ASP A 154 -20.00 14.63 6.21
CA ASP A 154 -20.86 13.53 6.62
C ASP A 154 -21.15 12.66 5.40
N ILE A 155 -20.80 11.38 5.51
CA ILE A 155 -20.83 10.44 4.40
C ILE A 155 -22.13 9.66 4.43
N GLN A 156 -22.96 9.82 3.40
CA GLN A 156 -24.10 8.94 3.17
C GLN A 156 -23.60 7.65 2.53
N TYR A 157 -23.65 6.55 3.28
CA TYR A 157 -23.27 5.23 2.79
C TYR A 157 -24.43 4.55 2.03
N PRO A 158 -24.12 3.66 1.07
CA PRO A 158 -25.12 2.78 0.47
C PRO A 158 -25.70 1.81 1.52
N PRO A 159 -26.82 1.13 1.21
CA PRO A 159 -27.37 0.09 2.08
C PRO A 159 -26.32 -0.97 2.48
N PRO A 160 -26.42 -1.60 3.67
CA PRO A 160 -25.49 -2.62 4.10
C PRO A 160 -25.35 -3.76 3.07
N GLY A 161 -24.11 -4.06 2.68
CA GLY A 161 -23.81 -5.09 1.67
C GLY A 161 -23.89 -4.61 0.22
N GLU A 162 -24.15 -3.32 -0.01
CA GLU A 162 -24.07 -2.67 -1.33
C GLU A 162 -22.78 -1.83 -1.45
N SER A 163 -22.38 -1.55 -2.69
CA SER A 163 -21.18 -0.76 -3.01
C SER A 163 -21.58 0.60 -3.55
N PHE A 164 -20.80 1.64 -3.25
CA PHE A 164 -20.96 2.94 -3.92
C PHE A 164 -21.03 2.82 -5.46
N PHE A 165 -20.28 1.90 -6.05
CA PHE A 165 -20.19 1.71 -7.50
C PHE A 165 -21.41 1.04 -8.14
N ILE A 166 -22.38 0.50 -7.37
CA ILE A 166 -23.64 0.00 -7.97
C ILE A 166 -24.66 1.11 -8.18
N HIS A 167 -24.49 2.25 -7.50
CA HIS A 167 -25.41 3.38 -7.59
C HIS A 167 -24.96 4.37 -8.68
N PRO A 168 -25.90 5.14 -9.26
CA PRO A 168 -25.57 6.23 -10.17
C PRO A 168 -24.58 7.22 -9.55
N ARG A 169 -23.65 7.74 -10.35
CA ARG A 169 -22.52 8.59 -9.96
C ARG A 169 -22.90 9.84 -9.13
N GLU A 170 -24.11 10.33 -9.31
CA GLU A 170 -24.64 11.54 -8.68
C GLU A 170 -25.69 11.26 -7.60
N SER A 171 -26.05 9.99 -7.40
CA SER A 171 -27.16 9.61 -6.49
C SER A 171 -26.83 9.76 -5.00
N ILE A 172 -25.55 9.76 -4.66
CA ILE A 172 -25.05 9.92 -3.29
C ILE A 172 -24.32 11.25 -3.19
N VAL A 173 -24.69 12.03 -2.17
CA VAL A 173 -24.11 13.34 -1.87
C VAL A 173 -23.44 13.31 -0.50
N PHE A 174 -22.22 13.82 -0.43
CA PHE A 174 -21.48 14.02 0.81
C PHE A 174 -21.70 15.46 1.29
N THR A 175 -22.33 15.58 2.45
CA THR A 175 -22.73 16.87 3.02
C THR A 175 -21.57 17.45 3.84
N PRO A 176 -21.17 18.70 3.63
CA PRO A 176 -20.06 19.30 4.37
C PRO A 176 -20.46 19.57 5.82
N LYS A 177 -19.57 19.21 6.76
CA LYS A 177 -19.73 19.53 8.19
C LYS A 177 -19.69 21.03 8.45
N GLU A 178 -18.95 21.75 7.61
CA GLU A 178 -18.84 23.21 7.62
C GLU A 178 -19.20 23.76 6.22
N PRO A 179 -20.50 23.97 5.93
CA PRO A 179 -20.96 24.39 4.59
C PRO A 179 -20.38 25.70 4.08
N GLU A 180 -19.98 26.60 5.00
CA GLU A 180 -19.32 27.87 4.68
C GLU A 180 -17.89 27.68 4.13
N LYS A 181 -17.22 26.58 4.48
CA LYS A 181 -15.82 26.28 4.08
C LYS A 181 -15.74 25.33 2.89
N HIS A 182 -16.74 24.46 2.74
CA HIS A 182 -16.71 23.37 1.77
C HIS A 182 -18.06 23.23 1.06
N PRO A 183 -18.09 23.13 -0.28
CA PRO A 183 -19.32 22.79 -1.00
C PRO A 183 -19.65 21.31 -0.83
N ALA A 184 -20.93 20.96 -0.96
CA ALA A 184 -21.37 19.57 -1.09
C ALA A 184 -20.68 18.87 -2.27
N LEU A 185 -20.38 17.59 -2.10
CA LEU A 185 -19.69 16.78 -3.09
C LEU A 185 -20.60 15.67 -3.59
N SER A 186 -20.74 15.55 -4.91
CA SER A 186 -21.26 14.31 -5.49
C SER A 186 -20.26 13.17 -5.28
N MET A 187 -20.76 11.95 -5.26
CA MET A 187 -19.93 10.74 -5.21
C MET A 187 -18.87 10.70 -6.32
N GLU A 188 -19.24 11.04 -7.56
CA GLU A 188 -18.29 11.17 -8.67
C GLU A 188 -17.13 12.11 -8.35
N ARG A 189 -17.41 13.36 -7.94
CA ARG A 189 -16.38 14.36 -7.65
C ARG A 189 -15.52 13.95 -6.48
N ALA A 190 -16.11 13.32 -5.48
CA ALA A 190 -15.39 12.84 -4.32
C ALA A 190 -14.38 11.75 -4.72
N PHE A 191 -14.79 10.74 -5.48
CA PHE A 191 -13.90 9.64 -5.87
C PHE A 191 -12.87 10.06 -6.93
N GLU A 192 -13.25 10.95 -7.84
CA GLU A 192 -12.33 11.43 -8.87
C GLU A 192 -11.22 12.31 -8.29
N ARG A 193 -11.59 13.24 -7.39
CA ARG A 193 -10.72 14.36 -6.99
C ARG A 193 -10.37 14.45 -5.52
N LYS A 194 -11.14 13.87 -4.60
CA LYS A 194 -11.01 14.14 -3.16
C LYS A 194 -10.63 12.92 -2.32
N LEU A 195 -11.03 11.72 -2.70
CA LEU A 195 -10.65 10.50 -2.00
C LEU A 195 -9.13 10.29 -2.12
N ARG A 196 -8.46 10.07 -0.99
CA ARG A 196 -7.00 9.94 -0.87
C ARG A 196 -6.57 8.77 -0.03
N TRP A 197 -7.34 8.41 1.01
CA TRP A 197 -7.04 7.24 1.79
C TRP A 197 -8.29 6.59 2.39
N ILE A 198 -8.16 5.31 2.71
CA ILE A 198 -9.10 4.49 3.48
C ILE A 198 -8.32 3.78 4.60
N THR A 199 -8.87 3.67 5.80
CA THR A 199 -8.29 2.90 6.91
C THR A 199 -9.07 1.61 7.19
N LEU A 200 -8.39 0.47 7.15
CA LEU A 200 -8.96 -0.85 7.43
C LEU A 200 -8.45 -1.37 8.77
N GLY A 201 -9.31 -2.06 9.53
CA GLY A 201 -8.96 -2.47 10.90
C GLY A 201 -8.69 -1.25 11.79
N GLY A 202 -7.47 -1.15 12.32
CA GLY A 202 -6.99 0.02 13.06
C GLY A 202 -7.19 1.37 12.37
N GLN A 203 -7.80 2.31 13.09
CA GLN A 203 -8.17 3.63 12.56
C GLN A 203 -7.14 4.69 12.97
N TYR A 204 -6.15 4.94 12.11
CA TYR A 204 -5.08 5.90 12.39
C TYR A 204 -5.60 7.34 12.58
N ASP A 205 -5.21 7.97 13.68
CA ASP A 205 -5.51 9.38 13.95
C ASP A 205 -4.40 10.28 13.38
N TRP A 206 -4.69 10.97 12.29
CA TRP A 206 -3.74 11.87 11.62
C TRP A 206 -3.39 13.12 12.44
N THR A 207 -4.28 13.56 13.33
CA THR A 207 -4.07 14.76 14.17
C THR A 207 -3.10 14.44 15.29
N ASN A 208 -3.35 13.35 16.01
CA ASN A 208 -2.54 12.93 17.15
C ASN A 208 -1.38 12.00 16.78
N LYS A 209 -1.35 11.50 15.53
CA LYS A 209 -0.36 10.57 14.99
C LYS A 209 -0.21 9.27 15.80
N VAL A 210 -1.33 8.73 16.26
CA VAL A 210 -1.40 7.52 17.07
C VAL A 210 -2.50 6.61 16.57
N TYR A 211 -2.41 5.33 16.94
CA TYR A 211 -3.57 4.44 16.92
C TYR A 211 -4.37 4.62 18.21
N PRO A 212 -5.66 4.96 18.13
CA PRO A 212 -6.49 5.13 19.32
C PRO A 212 -6.59 3.86 20.17
N GLU A 213 -6.86 4.01 21.47
CA GLU A 213 -6.99 2.89 22.41
C GLU A 213 -8.30 2.12 22.22
N GLU A 214 -9.32 2.74 21.62
CA GLU A 214 -10.60 2.08 21.37
C GLU A 214 -10.44 0.83 20.49
N SER A 215 -11.31 -0.15 20.70
CA SER A 215 -11.33 -1.36 19.89
C SER A 215 -11.53 -0.98 18.42
N PRO A 216 -10.61 -1.35 17.52
CA PRO A 216 -10.76 -1.05 16.11
C PRO A 216 -11.87 -1.93 15.49
N PRO A 217 -12.43 -1.52 14.35
CA PRO A 217 -13.13 -2.44 13.45
C PRO A 217 -12.29 -3.68 13.15
N ASP A 218 -12.94 -4.77 12.79
CA ASP A 218 -12.25 -5.97 12.33
C ASP A 218 -11.44 -5.67 11.06
N PHE A 219 -10.22 -6.21 11.01
CA PHE A 219 -9.43 -6.19 9.79
C PHE A 219 -10.00 -7.22 8.80
N PRO A 220 -10.07 -6.92 7.48
CA PRO A 220 -10.59 -7.88 6.51
C PRO A 220 -9.80 -9.19 6.48
N GLU A 221 -10.43 -10.25 6.96
CA GLU A 221 -9.82 -11.57 7.20
C GLU A 221 -9.25 -12.22 5.93
N ASP A 222 -9.85 -11.96 4.76
CA ASP A 222 -9.36 -12.45 3.48
C ASP A 222 -8.03 -11.81 3.07
N ILE A 223 -7.89 -10.50 3.28
CA ILE A 223 -6.62 -9.78 3.09
C ILE A 223 -5.62 -10.23 4.15
N ALA A 224 -6.04 -10.42 5.40
CA ALA A 224 -5.15 -10.90 6.45
C ALA A 224 -4.54 -12.27 6.10
N ARG A 225 -5.38 -13.23 5.69
CA ARG A 225 -4.94 -14.57 5.30
C ARG A 225 -3.97 -14.56 4.12
N LEU A 226 -4.25 -13.76 3.09
CA LEU A 226 -3.35 -13.61 1.94
C LEU A 226 -1.95 -13.14 2.38
N LEU A 227 -1.90 -12.13 3.23
CA LEU A 227 -0.62 -11.54 3.67
C LEU A 227 0.13 -12.43 4.63
N LYS A 228 -0.55 -13.04 5.61
CA LYS A 228 0.08 -13.97 6.56
C LYS A 228 0.66 -15.21 5.88
N GLY A 229 0.08 -15.62 4.75
CA GLY A 229 0.64 -16.70 3.93
C GLY A 229 2.05 -16.41 3.40
N VAL A 230 2.48 -15.15 3.36
CA VAL A 230 3.78 -14.73 2.80
C VAL A 230 4.65 -13.99 3.82
N PHE A 231 4.05 -13.17 4.67
CA PHE A 231 4.69 -12.31 5.66
C PHE A 231 4.34 -12.78 7.08
N ALA A 232 4.88 -13.94 7.47
CA ALA A 232 4.47 -14.65 8.68
C ALA A 232 4.89 -13.97 10.01
N ASP A 233 5.79 -12.99 9.94
CA ASP A 233 6.35 -12.27 11.09
C ASP A 233 5.53 -11.04 11.51
N MET A 234 4.38 -10.81 10.87
CA MET A 234 3.44 -9.74 11.21
C MET A 234 1.99 -10.22 11.18
N GLU A 235 1.17 -9.67 12.08
CA GLU A 235 -0.29 -9.86 12.09
C GLU A 235 -0.99 -8.61 11.51
N PRO A 236 -1.74 -8.74 10.40
CA PRO A 236 -2.55 -7.66 9.85
C PRO A 236 -3.61 -7.17 10.85
N GLN A 237 -3.38 -5.98 11.43
CA GLN A 237 -4.32 -5.36 12.37
C GLN A 237 -4.83 -4.01 11.86
N ALA A 238 -4.03 -3.32 11.06
CA ALA A 238 -4.39 -2.05 10.45
C ALA A 238 -3.86 -1.96 9.03
N ALA A 239 -4.58 -1.24 8.17
CA ALA A 239 -4.05 -0.84 6.88
C ALA A 239 -4.47 0.58 6.51
N ILE A 240 -3.59 1.25 5.76
CA ILE A 240 -3.89 2.49 5.06
C ILE A 240 -3.86 2.18 3.57
N VAL A 241 -5.01 2.33 2.92
CA VAL A 241 -5.16 2.23 1.47
C VAL A 241 -5.03 3.63 0.90
N ASN A 242 -3.87 3.96 0.36
CA ASN A 242 -3.65 5.26 -0.28
C ASN A 242 -4.06 5.22 -1.74
N ILE A 243 -4.76 6.26 -2.20
CA ILE A 243 -5.24 6.44 -3.57
C ILE A 243 -4.60 7.71 -4.12
N TYR A 244 -3.73 7.51 -5.11
CA TYR A 244 -3.00 8.57 -5.78
C TYR A 244 -3.53 8.75 -7.20
N SER A 245 -3.65 10.00 -7.62
CA SER A 245 -3.79 10.38 -9.03
C SER A 245 -2.46 10.88 -9.57
N ALA A 246 -2.35 11.02 -10.89
CA ALA A 246 -1.25 11.73 -11.52
C ALA A 246 -0.98 13.09 -10.84
N GLY A 247 0.28 13.31 -10.43
CA GLY A 247 0.71 14.53 -9.74
C GLY A 247 0.56 14.52 -8.21
N ASP A 248 -0.17 13.56 -7.63
CA ASP A 248 -0.15 13.35 -6.18
C ASP A 248 1.24 12.86 -5.73
N THR A 249 1.60 13.20 -4.50
CA THR A 249 2.87 12.82 -3.87
C THR A 249 2.64 12.47 -2.41
N LEU A 250 3.43 11.55 -1.85
CA LEU A 250 3.53 11.34 -0.40
C LEU A 250 4.90 11.83 0.07
N SER A 251 4.92 12.83 0.95
CA SER A 251 6.17 13.40 1.46
C SER A 251 6.98 12.37 2.27
N LEU A 252 8.29 12.60 2.41
CA LEU A 252 9.13 11.76 3.25
C LEU A 252 8.62 11.74 4.70
N HIS A 253 8.40 10.54 5.24
CA HIS A 253 7.93 10.29 6.59
C HIS A 253 8.50 8.95 7.12
N ARG A 254 8.19 8.64 8.37
CA ARG A 254 8.42 7.33 9.00
C ARG A 254 7.09 6.84 9.58
N ASP A 255 6.87 5.53 9.54
CA ASP A 255 5.77 4.88 10.26
C ASP A 255 6.28 4.47 11.64
N VAL A 256 5.95 5.22 12.70
CA VAL A 256 6.46 5.00 14.07
C VAL A 256 5.34 5.01 15.11
N SER A 257 4.08 4.93 14.68
CA SER A 257 2.92 5.07 15.54
C SER A 257 2.42 3.74 16.10
N GLU A 258 2.98 2.63 15.64
CA GLU A 258 2.70 1.28 16.11
C GLU A 258 3.53 0.97 17.38
N GLU A 259 2.94 0.24 18.32
CA GLU A 259 3.58 -0.17 19.58
C GLU A 259 4.53 -1.37 19.41
N THR A 260 4.57 -1.96 18.22
CA THR A 260 5.43 -3.10 17.87
C THR A 260 6.38 -2.76 16.72
N ASN A 261 7.49 -3.48 16.66
CA ASN A 261 8.49 -3.42 15.60
C ASN A 261 8.28 -4.44 14.47
N ARG A 262 7.12 -5.11 14.41
CA ARG A 262 6.81 -6.04 13.31
C ARG A 262 6.86 -5.33 11.97
N GLY A 263 7.24 -6.07 10.94
CA GLY A 263 7.42 -5.47 9.62
C GLY A 263 6.12 -5.01 8.98
N LEU A 264 6.29 -4.16 7.98
CA LEU A 264 5.22 -3.48 7.27
C LEU A 264 5.18 -3.94 5.82
N VAL A 265 3.99 -4.29 5.33
CA VAL A 265 3.78 -4.75 3.96
C VAL A 265 3.15 -3.63 3.13
N SER A 266 3.70 -3.35 1.96
CA SER A 266 3.20 -2.35 1.03
C SER A 266 2.97 -2.97 -0.35
N ILE A 267 1.72 -3.04 -0.80
CA ILE A 267 1.32 -3.59 -2.10
C ILE A 267 0.95 -2.47 -3.06
N SER A 268 1.35 -2.61 -4.32
CA SER A 268 1.16 -1.60 -5.37
C SER A 268 0.17 -2.08 -6.43
N LEU A 269 -0.84 -1.28 -6.75
CA LEU A 269 -1.82 -1.55 -7.82
C LEU A 269 -1.98 -0.31 -8.71
N GLY A 270 -2.13 -0.48 -10.02
CA GLY A 270 -2.37 0.61 -10.97
C GLY A 270 -1.08 1.19 -11.55
N CYS A 271 -1.02 2.51 -11.72
CA CYS A 271 0.16 3.18 -12.25
C CYS A 271 1.41 2.94 -11.39
N ASP A 272 2.56 2.91 -12.06
CA ASP A 272 3.86 2.84 -11.43
C ASP A 272 4.09 4.07 -10.54
N GLY A 273 4.77 3.85 -9.42
CA GLY A 273 5.19 4.90 -8.50
C GLY A 273 6.69 4.90 -8.31
N LEU A 274 7.30 6.08 -8.30
CA LEU A 274 8.64 6.24 -7.73
C LEU A 274 8.52 6.24 -6.21
N PHE A 275 9.31 5.40 -5.56
CA PHE A 275 9.36 5.25 -4.11
C PHE A 275 10.80 5.47 -3.65
N ILE A 276 10.98 6.39 -2.71
CA ILE A 276 12.27 6.64 -2.07
C ILE A 276 12.21 6.05 -0.68
N ILE A 277 13.27 5.33 -0.30
CA ILE A 277 13.48 4.85 1.07
C ILE A 277 14.95 5.01 1.44
N GLY A 278 15.23 5.52 2.64
CA GLY A 278 16.60 5.77 3.07
C GLY A 278 16.78 5.76 4.58
N LEU A 279 17.99 5.37 4.98
CA LEU A 279 18.49 5.43 6.34
C LEU A 279 19.60 6.46 6.42
N ARG A 280 19.69 7.14 7.56
CA ARG A 280 20.85 7.96 7.86
C ARG A 280 22.04 7.03 8.13
N ASP A 281 23.20 7.30 7.54
CA ASP A 281 24.42 6.58 7.95
C ASP A 281 24.87 7.11 9.31
N SER A 282 25.05 6.17 10.24
CA SER A 282 25.46 6.45 11.62
C SER A 282 26.98 6.58 11.77
N ASN A 283 27.75 6.21 10.75
CA ASN A 283 29.21 6.13 10.84
C ASN A 283 29.92 7.49 10.76
N ASP A 284 29.26 8.52 10.23
CA ASP A 284 29.71 9.90 10.33
C ASP A 284 28.53 10.82 10.70
N PRO A 285 28.27 11.03 12.00
CA PRO A 285 27.22 11.94 12.48
C PRO A 285 27.42 13.39 12.00
N SER A 286 28.63 13.75 11.56
CA SER A 286 29.01 15.10 11.15
C SER A 286 28.79 15.39 9.66
N ASP A 287 28.60 14.36 8.82
CA ASP A 287 28.22 14.54 7.41
C ASP A 287 26.69 14.53 7.25
N PRO A 288 26.04 15.69 6.99
CA PRO A 288 24.61 15.76 6.75
C PRO A 288 24.16 15.14 5.41
N ARG A 289 25.08 14.57 4.61
CA ARG A 289 24.84 13.97 3.28
C ARG A 289 25.08 12.46 3.20
N ALA A 290 25.31 11.81 4.33
CA ALA A 290 25.68 10.41 4.35
C ALA A 290 24.47 9.43 4.27
N SER A 291 23.25 9.85 3.92
CA SER A 291 22.14 8.89 3.89
C SER A 291 22.33 7.85 2.78
N ARG A 292 22.12 6.58 3.14
CA ARG A 292 22.05 5.47 2.19
C ARG A 292 20.59 5.26 1.81
N TYR A 293 20.30 5.20 0.51
CA TYR A 293 18.92 5.19 0.02
C TYR A 293 18.76 4.41 -1.28
N HIS A 294 17.52 4.03 -1.56
CA HIS A 294 17.06 3.56 -2.86
C HIS A 294 16.05 4.52 -3.46
N THR A 295 16.04 4.64 -4.79
CA THR A 295 14.91 5.18 -5.53
C THR A 295 14.38 4.09 -6.44
N LEU A 296 13.27 3.47 -6.03
CA LEU A 296 12.65 2.35 -6.72
C LEU A 296 11.53 2.82 -7.64
N ARG A 297 11.43 2.25 -8.84
CA ARG A 297 10.19 2.23 -9.61
C ARG A 297 9.42 0.98 -9.22
N LEU A 298 8.31 1.17 -8.49
CA LEU A 298 7.38 0.10 -8.12
C LEU A 298 6.25 0.04 -9.13
N ARG A 299 5.98 -1.16 -9.63
CA ARG A 299 4.98 -1.46 -10.65
C ARG A 299 3.73 -2.09 -10.03
N SER A 300 2.66 -2.17 -10.83
CA SER A 300 1.44 -2.87 -10.43
C SER A 300 1.72 -4.35 -10.12
N GLY A 301 1.27 -4.81 -8.97
CA GLY A 301 1.48 -6.16 -8.46
C GLY A 301 2.69 -6.30 -7.54
N ASP A 302 3.57 -5.30 -7.43
CA ASP A 302 4.74 -5.39 -6.56
C ASP A 302 4.38 -5.32 -5.08
N ALA A 303 5.12 -6.06 -4.26
CA ALA A 303 5.13 -5.93 -2.81
C ALA A 303 6.50 -5.45 -2.30
N VAL A 304 6.47 -4.56 -1.31
CA VAL A 304 7.63 -4.14 -0.51
C VAL A 304 7.37 -4.56 0.92
N TYR A 305 8.38 -5.17 1.55
CA TYR A 305 8.35 -5.51 2.97
C TYR A 305 9.46 -4.77 3.70
N MET A 306 9.09 -4.06 4.76
CA MET A 306 9.99 -3.24 5.58
C MET A 306 10.03 -3.78 7.00
N SER A 307 11.10 -4.51 7.33
CA SER A 307 11.39 -5.03 8.67
C SER A 307 12.69 -4.43 9.21
N GLU A 308 13.08 -4.80 10.43
CA GLU A 308 14.34 -4.37 11.06
C GLU A 308 14.60 -2.85 10.95
N LYS A 309 15.72 -2.43 10.34
CA LYS A 309 16.05 -1.02 10.15
C LYS A 309 15.16 -0.36 9.10
N ALA A 310 14.78 -1.08 8.03
CA ALA A 310 13.88 -0.57 7.01
C ALA A 310 12.50 -0.18 7.58
N ARG A 311 12.05 -0.85 8.64
CA ARG A 311 10.79 -0.55 9.34
C ARG A 311 10.68 0.90 9.81
N TYR A 312 11.81 1.53 10.10
CA TYR A 312 11.91 2.91 10.60
C TYR A 312 12.59 3.86 9.60
N ALA A 313 12.82 3.41 8.37
CA ALA A 313 13.45 4.22 7.34
C ALA A 313 12.57 5.40 6.90
N TRP A 314 13.21 6.50 6.54
CA TRP A 314 12.53 7.61 5.89
C TRP A 314 12.09 7.18 4.50
N HIS A 315 10.82 7.35 4.18
CA HIS A 315 10.32 6.95 2.87
C HIS A 315 9.18 7.83 2.36
N GLY A 316 8.97 7.83 1.05
CA GLY A 316 7.95 8.66 0.40
C GLY A 316 7.78 8.34 -1.08
N VAL A 317 6.74 8.91 -1.68
CA VAL A 317 6.35 8.72 -3.08
C VAL A 317 6.43 10.06 -3.80
N PRO A 318 7.57 10.41 -4.41
CA PRO A 318 7.72 11.69 -5.11
C PRO A 318 6.92 11.80 -6.41
N LYS A 319 6.56 10.68 -7.05
CA LYS A 319 5.98 10.69 -8.40
C LYS A 319 5.12 9.46 -8.68
N ILE A 320 3.94 9.68 -9.27
CA ILE A 320 3.16 8.66 -9.99
C ILE A 320 3.41 8.83 -11.48
N ILE A 321 3.70 7.72 -12.19
CA ILE A 321 3.98 7.71 -13.61
C ILE A 321 2.69 7.42 -14.38
N SER A 322 2.04 8.45 -14.90
CA SER A 322 0.84 8.34 -15.74
C SER A 322 1.03 7.40 -16.93
N GLY A 323 -0.07 6.80 -17.40
CA GLY A 323 -0.08 5.92 -18.59
C GLY A 323 0.57 4.55 -18.41
N THR A 324 0.94 4.16 -17.19
CA THR A 324 1.59 2.85 -16.90
C THR A 324 0.64 1.82 -16.27
N VAL A 325 -0.64 2.16 -16.07
CA VAL A 325 -1.63 1.25 -15.49
C VAL A 325 -1.79 -0.02 -16.37
N PRO A 326 -1.82 -1.23 -15.79
CA PRO A 326 -2.07 -2.44 -16.56
C PRO A 326 -3.43 -2.40 -17.26
N LYS A 327 -3.50 -2.87 -18.50
CA LYS A 327 -4.69 -2.78 -19.37
C LYS A 327 -5.98 -3.27 -18.71
N LEU A 328 -5.92 -4.36 -17.95
CA LEU A 328 -7.11 -4.91 -17.27
C LEU A 328 -7.56 -4.07 -16.07
N LEU A 329 -6.63 -3.43 -15.37
CA LEU A 329 -6.96 -2.51 -14.26
C LEU A 329 -7.46 -1.17 -14.80
N ASP A 330 -6.94 -0.71 -15.94
CA ASP A 330 -7.31 0.57 -16.56
C ASP A 330 -8.80 0.69 -16.91
N SER A 331 -9.47 -0.43 -17.20
CA SER A 331 -10.93 -0.49 -17.43
C SER A 331 -11.76 -0.68 -16.17
N TRP A 332 -11.14 -0.79 -14.98
CA TRP A 332 -11.88 -0.94 -13.71
C TRP A 332 -12.70 0.34 -13.41
N PRO A 333 -13.97 0.23 -12.95
CA PRO A 333 -14.61 -0.97 -12.41
C PRO A 333 -15.27 -1.88 -13.45
N GLY A 334 -15.41 -1.43 -14.70
CA GLY A 334 -15.82 -2.27 -15.84
C GLY A 334 -17.32 -2.27 -16.14
N ALA A 335 -17.69 -3.02 -17.19
CA ALA A 335 -19.04 -3.04 -17.77
C ALA A 335 -20.13 -3.56 -16.83
N GLN A 336 -19.77 -4.31 -15.79
CA GLN A 336 -20.70 -4.79 -14.77
C GLN A 336 -21.29 -3.67 -13.88
N PHE A 337 -20.73 -2.44 -13.96
CA PHE A 337 -21.23 -1.25 -13.28
C PHE A 337 -21.67 -0.23 -14.34
N PRO A 338 -22.90 -0.33 -14.90
CA PRO A 338 -23.32 0.47 -16.05
C PRO A 338 -23.19 1.98 -15.83
N SER A 339 -23.46 2.47 -14.62
CA SER A 339 -23.31 3.88 -14.26
C SER A 339 -21.86 4.37 -14.26
N TRP A 340 -20.90 3.44 -14.27
CA TRP A 340 -19.47 3.65 -14.15
C TRP A 340 -18.67 3.01 -15.30
N GLN A 341 -19.32 2.40 -16.30
CA GLN A 341 -18.65 1.64 -17.36
C GLN A 341 -17.67 2.50 -18.18
N ASP A 342 -18.01 3.78 -18.38
CA ASP A 342 -17.18 4.76 -19.09
C ASP A 342 -16.19 5.46 -18.15
N TYR A 343 -16.37 5.26 -16.83
CA TYR A 343 -15.55 5.84 -15.79
C TYR A 343 -14.39 4.91 -15.48
N ARG A 344 -13.28 5.13 -16.18
CA ARG A 344 -12.02 4.41 -15.97
C ARG A 344 -11.35 4.90 -14.67
N PHE A 345 -11.88 4.50 -13.51
CA PHE A 345 -11.42 5.02 -12.21
C PHE A 345 -9.91 4.86 -12.01
N MET A 346 -9.38 3.71 -12.39
CA MET A 346 -7.94 3.40 -12.27
C MET A 346 -7.08 4.07 -13.33
N HIS A 347 -7.69 4.72 -14.33
CA HIS A 347 -6.95 5.49 -15.32
C HIS A 347 -6.12 6.57 -14.63
N ASP A 348 -4.80 6.52 -14.82
CA ASP A 348 -3.84 7.41 -14.18
C ASP A 348 -3.88 7.43 -12.65
N LYS A 349 -4.41 6.36 -12.03
CA LYS A 349 -4.39 6.18 -10.58
C LYS A 349 -3.48 5.05 -10.16
N ARG A 350 -2.96 5.21 -8.94
CA ARG A 350 -2.24 4.19 -8.20
C ARG A 350 -2.93 3.98 -6.86
N VAL A 351 -3.16 2.74 -6.49
CA VAL A 351 -3.61 2.32 -5.16
C VAL A 351 -2.45 1.66 -4.44
N ASN A 352 -2.23 2.01 -3.18
CA ASN A 352 -1.24 1.39 -2.31
C ASN A 352 -1.90 0.87 -1.04
N LEU A 353 -1.82 -0.44 -0.81
CA LEU A 353 -2.26 -1.05 0.44
C LEU A 353 -1.04 -1.18 1.36
N ASN A 354 -1.04 -0.47 2.47
CA ASN A 354 0.03 -0.50 3.47
C ASN A 354 -0.50 -1.13 4.76
N VAL A 355 -0.05 -2.34 5.09
CA VAL A 355 -0.57 -3.17 6.19
C VAL A 355 0.46 -3.31 7.30
N ARG A 356 -0.02 -3.24 8.54
CA ARG A 356 0.82 -3.22 9.74
C ARG A 356 0.15 -3.89 10.92
N GLN A 357 0.99 -4.31 11.85
CA GLN A 357 0.61 -4.74 13.19
C GLN A 357 0.74 -3.53 14.12
N MET A 358 -0.31 -3.20 14.86
CA MET A 358 -0.32 -2.06 15.78
C MET A 358 0.21 -2.44 17.17
N ARG A 359 -0.14 -3.64 17.65
CA ARG A 359 0.14 -4.10 19.03
C ARG A 359 0.56 -5.57 19.03
N GLU A 360 1.34 -6.00 20.02
CA GLU A 360 1.62 -7.42 20.23
C GLU A 360 0.32 -8.18 20.57
N ILE A 361 0.20 -9.41 20.08
CA ILE A 361 -0.91 -10.28 20.44
C ILE A 361 -0.58 -10.91 21.79
N SER A 362 -1.33 -10.54 22.83
CA SER A 362 -1.27 -11.25 24.11
C SER A 362 -1.61 -12.72 23.88
N ARG A 363 -0.62 -13.61 23.98
CA ARG A 363 -0.86 -15.06 24.00
C ARG A 363 -1.48 -15.38 25.36
N ASN A 364 -2.80 -15.56 25.40
CA ASN A 364 -3.49 -16.16 26.54
C ASN A 364 -3.22 -17.67 26.61
#